data_AF-A0A832UBP1-F1
#
_entry.id   AF-A0A832UBP1-F1
#
_cell.length_a   1.000
_cell.length_b   1.000
_cell.length_c   1.000
_cell.angle_alpha   90.00
_cell.angle_beta   90.00
_cell.angle_gamma   90.00
#
_symmetry.space_group_name_H-M   'P 1'
#
loop_
_entity.id
_entity.type
_entity.pdbx_description
1 polymer ?
#
loop_
_entity_poly.entity_id
_entity_poly.type
_entity_poly.pdbx_seq_one_letter_code
_entity_poly.pdbx_strand_id
1 'polypeptide(L)'
;MPATVLAAEAFERDVMIQKDHRFLVARVYLDMEDTRWAAAIAYNPSRSPGIAGYENLLEVRYVYEPRSGHRILMFRSDPLENSPIPCRRFLDQDAFAQFVLAHERKMANRQV
;
A
#
# COMPACT_ATOMS: atom_id res chain seq x y z
N MET A 1 1.77 11.31 18.04
CA MET A 1 2.00 10.61 16.76
C MET A 1 0.65 10.36 16.11
N PRO A 2 0.43 10.71 14.84
CA PRO A 2 -0.82 10.40 14.15
C PRO A 2 -1.08 8.89 14.16
N ALA A 3 -2.33 8.46 14.32
CA ALA A 3 -2.69 7.04 14.37
C ALA A 3 -2.22 6.27 13.11
N THR A 4 -2.18 6.97 11.99
CA THR A 4 -1.73 6.48 10.69
C THR A 4 -0.24 6.12 10.64
N VAL A 5 0.63 6.82 11.36
CA VAL A 5 2.06 6.49 11.41
C VAL A 5 2.27 5.16 12.12
N LEU A 6 1.60 4.95 13.26
CA LEU A 6 1.67 3.68 14.00
C LEU A 6 1.09 2.51 13.19
N ALA A 7 0.01 2.75 12.43
CA ALA A 7 -0.56 1.74 11.56
C ALA A 7 0.39 1.35 10.41
N ALA A 8 1.06 2.33 9.80
CA ALA A 8 2.06 2.10 8.78
C ALA A 8 3.27 1.31 9.33
N GLU A 9 3.84 1.73 10.47
CA GLU A 9 4.94 1.03 11.13
C GLU A 9 4.58 -0.44 11.48
N ALA A 10 3.38 -0.66 12.03
CA ALA A 10 2.89 -2.01 12.30
C ALA A 10 2.71 -2.82 11.01
N PHE A 11 2.25 -2.20 9.93
CA PHE A 11 2.15 -2.86 8.64
C PHE A 11 3.52 -3.28 8.09
N GLU A 12 4.50 -2.38 8.07
CA GLU A 12 5.85 -2.65 7.58
C GLU A 12 6.56 -3.76 8.36
N ARG A 13 6.32 -3.82 9.68
CA ARG A 13 6.89 -4.86 10.54
C ARG A 13 6.23 -6.22 10.34
N ASP A 14 4.91 -6.24 10.21
CA ASP A 14 4.13 -7.48 10.30
C ASP A 14 3.80 -8.10 8.93
N VAL A 15 3.87 -7.32 7.83
CA VAL A 15 3.47 -7.79 6.50
C VAL A 15 4.70 -8.15 5.66
N MET A 16 4.72 -9.42 5.26
CA MET A 16 5.68 -10.01 4.34
C MET A 16 4.92 -10.86 3.34
N ILE A 17 5.32 -10.81 2.06
CA ILE A 17 4.74 -11.65 1.01
C ILE A 17 5.78 -12.58 0.43
N GLN A 18 5.34 -13.74 -0.05
CA GLN A 18 6.17 -14.62 -0.87
C GLN A 18 5.88 -14.35 -2.35
N LYS A 19 6.93 -14.07 -3.12
CA LYS A 19 6.83 -13.82 -4.56
C LYS A 19 8.09 -14.35 -5.25
N ASP A 20 7.93 -15.11 -6.33
CA ASP A 20 9.03 -15.65 -7.14
C ASP A 20 10.12 -16.33 -6.29
N HIS A 21 9.69 -17.16 -5.32
CA HIS A 21 10.53 -17.88 -4.34
C HIS A 21 11.34 -16.98 -3.39
N ARG A 22 10.95 -15.71 -3.22
CA ARG A 22 11.58 -14.75 -2.30
C ARG A 22 10.55 -14.20 -1.32
N PHE A 23 11.02 -13.85 -0.13
CA PHE A 23 10.25 -13.07 0.83
C PHE A 23 10.49 -11.59 0.61
N LEU A 24 9.41 -10.83 0.45
CA LEU A 24 9.45 -9.39 0.28
C LEU A 24 8.86 -8.70 1.52
N VAL A 25 9.57 -7.70 2.02
CA VAL A 25 9.14 -6.83 3.11
C VAL A 25 8.43 -5.60 2.56
N ALA A 26 7.37 -5.19 3.23
CA ALA A 26 6.60 -4.02 2.85
C ALA A 26 7.24 -2.72 3.35
N ARG A 27 7.08 -1.66 2.57
CA ARG A 27 7.32 -0.27 2.97
C ARG A 27 6.17 0.61 2.52
N VAL A 28 5.65 1.43 3.42
CA VAL A 28 4.47 2.26 3.24
C VAL A 28 4.88 3.70 3.02
N TYR A 29 4.27 4.34 2.02
CA TYR A 29 4.41 5.76 1.72
C TYR A 29 3.02 6.37 1.69
N LEU A 30 2.86 7.53 2.32
CA LEU A 30 1.59 8.23 2.42
C LEU A 30 1.78 9.65 1.92
N ASP A 31 0.90 10.06 1.02
CA ASP A 31 0.87 11.40 0.42
C ASP A 31 -0.57 11.91 0.49
N MET A 32 -0.80 12.88 1.36
CA MET A 32 -2.11 13.21 1.90
C MET A 32 -2.43 14.68 1.65
N GLU A 33 -2.75 15.02 0.40
CA GLU A 33 -3.09 16.37 -0.02
C GLU A 33 -4.60 16.68 0.19
N ASP A 34 -5.00 17.95 0.15
CA ASP A 34 -6.40 18.34 0.38
C ASP A 34 -7.39 17.77 -0.65
N THR A 35 -6.93 17.60 -1.89
CA THR A 35 -7.77 17.17 -3.03
C THR A 35 -7.54 15.72 -3.42
N ARG A 36 -6.45 15.10 -2.94
CA ARG A 36 -6.01 13.78 -3.35
C ARG A 36 -5.25 13.11 -2.22
N TRP A 37 -5.70 11.92 -1.84
CA TRP A 37 -5.02 11.08 -0.88
C TRP A 37 -4.44 9.88 -1.60
N ALA A 38 -3.17 9.60 -1.34
CA ALA A 38 -2.45 8.50 -1.93
C ALA A 38 -1.70 7.72 -0.86
N ALA A 39 -1.74 6.40 -1.00
CA ALA A 39 -0.97 5.48 -0.19
C ALA A 39 -0.30 4.47 -1.13
N ALA A 40 1.01 4.32 -1.03
CA ALA A 40 1.78 3.35 -1.78
C ALA A 40 2.43 2.33 -0.84
N ILE A 41 2.45 1.08 -1.27
CA ILE A 41 3.15 -0.02 -0.60
C ILE A 41 4.15 -0.59 -1.60
N ALA A 42 5.43 -0.50 -1.26
CA ALA A 42 6.51 -1.12 -2.03
C ALA A 42 6.97 -2.40 -1.31
N TYR A 43 6.98 -3.50 -2.04
CA TYR A 43 7.50 -4.78 -1.58
C TYR A 43 8.88 -5.03 -2.18
N ASN A 44 9.86 -5.14 -1.30
CA ASN A 44 11.26 -5.30 -1.66
C ASN A 44 11.85 -6.54 -0.98
N PRO A 45 12.88 -7.19 -1.57
CA PRO A 45 13.63 -8.20 -0.85
C PRO A 45 14.11 -7.64 0.50
N SER A 46 14.05 -8.45 1.55
CA SER A 46 14.71 -8.07 2.81
C SER A 46 16.16 -7.70 2.50
N ARG A 47 16.60 -6.51 2.94
CA ARG A 47 17.90 -5.94 2.54
C ARG A 47 19.01 -6.97 2.73
N SER A 48 19.56 -7.46 1.62
CA SER A 48 20.90 -8.03 1.62
C SER A 48 21.87 -6.84 1.56
N PRO A 49 22.66 -6.57 2.60
CA PRO A 49 23.62 -5.46 2.56
C PRO A 49 24.63 -5.71 1.43
N GLY A 50 24.71 -4.79 0.47
CA GLY A 50 25.73 -4.81 -0.60
C GLY A 50 25.22 -4.75 -2.05
N ILE A 51 23.91 -4.83 -2.31
CA ILE A 51 23.37 -4.76 -3.68
C ILE A 51 22.58 -3.47 -3.85
N ALA A 52 23.19 -2.50 -4.52
CA ALA A 52 22.53 -1.26 -4.94
C ALA A 52 21.69 -1.56 -6.19
N GLY A 53 20.37 -1.40 -6.08
CA GLY A 53 19.47 -1.41 -7.24
C GLY A 53 18.61 -2.65 -7.39
N TYR A 54 17.72 -2.91 -6.44
CA TYR A 54 16.48 -3.62 -6.80
C TYR A 54 15.43 -2.56 -7.10
N GLU A 55 14.90 -2.56 -8.33
CA GLU A 55 13.57 -2.02 -8.61
C GLU A 55 12.57 -2.66 -7.63
N ASN A 56 11.57 -1.89 -7.18
CA ASN A 56 10.51 -2.44 -6.33
C ASN A 56 9.90 -3.65 -7.06
N LEU A 57 10.07 -4.86 -6.51
CA LEU A 57 9.59 -6.09 -7.15
C LEU A 57 8.07 -6.11 -7.25
N LEU A 58 7.39 -5.41 -6.35
CA LEU A 58 5.98 -5.09 -6.46
C LEU A 58 5.72 -3.72 -5.83
N GLU A 59 5.05 -2.85 -6.56
CA GLU A 59 4.50 -1.61 -6.05
C GLU A 59 2.98 -1.65 -6.16
N VAL A 60 2.30 -1.26 -5.09
CA VAL A 60 0.85 -1.08 -5.06
C VAL A 60 0.56 0.35 -4.65
N ARG A 61 -0.25 1.07 -5.43
CA ARG A 61 -0.62 2.45 -5.12
C ARG A 61 -2.13 2.60 -5.12
N TYR A 62 -2.65 3.18 -4.05
CA TYR A 62 -4.06 3.51 -3.85
C TYR A 62 -4.22 5.02 -3.92
N VAL A 63 -5.15 5.48 -4.75
CA VAL A 63 -5.46 6.91 -4.90
C VAL A 63 -6.94 7.15 -4.66
N TYR A 64 -7.25 8.11 -3.82
CA TYR A 64 -8.59 8.54 -3.49
C TYR A 64 -8.74 10.05 -3.65
N GLU A 65 -9.83 10.48 -4.27
CA GLU A 65 -10.19 11.89 -4.41
C GLU A 65 -11.43 12.16 -3.55
N PRO A 66 -11.33 12.88 -2.42
CA PRO A 66 -12.45 13.09 -1.50
C PRO A 66 -13.66 13.77 -2.14
N ARG A 67 -13.42 14.64 -3.12
CA ARG A 67 -14.45 15.37 -3.87
C ARG A 67 -15.31 14.45 -4.73
N SER A 68 -14.70 13.49 -5.43
CA SER A 68 -15.41 12.52 -6.27
C SER A 68 -15.89 11.28 -5.49
N GLY A 69 -15.27 10.99 -4.33
CA GLY A 69 -15.92 10.41 -3.16
C GLY A 69 -16.25 8.91 -3.15
N HIS A 70 -16.22 8.21 -4.28
CA HIS A 70 -16.91 6.91 -4.42
C HIS A 70 -16.05 5.71 -4.84
N ARG A 71 -14.77 5.93 -5.13
CA ARG A 71 -13.85 4.88 -5.56
C ARG A 71 -12.42 5.20 -5.19
N ILE A 72 -11.65 4.15 -4.97
CA ILE A 72 -10.19 4.21 -4.94
C ILE A 72 -9.68 3.66 -6.27
N LEU A 73 -8.70 4.30 -6.87
CA LEU A 73 -7.95 3.74 -7.97
C LEU A 73 -6.74 2.99 -7.39
N MET A 74 -6.72 1.67 -7.52
CA MET A 74 -5.57 0.84 -7.18
C MET A 74 -4.74 0.60 -8.43
N PHE A 75 -3.44 0.80 -8.33
CA PHE A 75 -2.44 0.38 -9.30
C PHE A 75 -1.58 -0.73 -8.68
N ARG A 76 -1.28 -1.78 -9.44
CA ARG A 76 -0.25 -2.78 -9.12
C ARG A 76 0.76 -2.80 -10.26
N SER A 77 2.05 -2.89 -9.93
CA SER A 77 3.10 -3.04 -10.94
C SER A 77 3.22 -4.47 -11.47
N ASP A 78 2.77 -5.47 -10.70
CA ASP A 78 2.82 -6.88 -11.09
C ASP A 78 1.59 -7.70 -10.61
N PRO A 79 0.70 -8.13 -11.53
CA PRO A 79 0.68 -7.72 -12.94
C PRO A 79 0.46 -6.21 -13.06
N LEU A 80 0.89 -5.61 -14.17
CA LEU A 80 0.69 -4.19 -14.43
C LEU A 80 -0.79 -3.90 -14.67
N GLU A 81 -1.50 -3.50 -13.60
CA GLU A 81 -2.95 -3.37 -13.60
C GLU A 81 -3.40 -2.11 -12.87
N ASN A 82 -4.48 -1.50 -13.37
CA ASN A 82 -5.25 -0.50 -12.65
C ASN A 82 -6.66 -1.02 -12.41
N SER A 83 -7.08 -1.11 -11.15
CA SER A 83 -8.39 -1.66 -10.78
C SER A 83 -9.13 -0.67 -9.86
N PRO A 84 -10.39 -0.31 -10.17
CA PRO A 84 -11.19 0.50 -9.28
C PRO A 84 -11.68 -0.35 -8.10
N ILE A 85 -11.53 0.17 -6.88
CA ILE A 85 -12.09 -0.42 -5.67
C ILE A 85 -13.29 0.44 -5.23
N PRO A 86 -14.52 -0.09 -5.29
CA PRO A 86 -15.69 0.60 -4.77
C PRO A 86 -15.53 0.87 -3.27
N CYS A 87 -15.78 2.10 -2.84
CA CYS A 87 -15.71 2.45 -1.43
C CYS A 87 -16.80 3.47 -1.06
N ARG A 88 -17.13 3.54 0.23
CA ARG A 88 -17.87 4.69 0.76
C ARG A 88 -16.93 5.88 0.87
N ARG A 89 -17.49 7.08 1.05
CA ARG A 89 -16.69 8.27 1.34
C ARG A 89 -15.98 8.10 2.68
N PHE A 90 -14.70 8.42 2.71
CA PHE A 90 -13.90 8.44 3.94
C PHE A 90 -14.12 9.74 4.71
N LEU A 91 -14.06 9.67 6.04
CA LEU A 91 -14.22 10.84 6.91
C LEU A 91 -12.99 11.75 6.85
N ASP A 92 -11.80 11.14 6.85
CA ASP A 92 -10.51 11.80 6.88
C ASP A 92 -9.41 10.92 6.25
N GLN A 93 -8.20 11.47 6.18
CA GLN A 93 -7.00 10.82 5.64
C GLN A 93 -6.61 9.57 6.45
N ASP A 94 -6.84 9.57 7.76
CA ASP A 94 -6.51 8.45 8.64
C ASP A 94 -7.42 7.24 8.34
N ALA A 95 -8.73 7.46 8.18
CA ALA A 95 -9.68 6.42 7.79
C ALA A 95 -9.35 5.82 6.42
N PHE A 96 -8.90 6.65 5.47
CA PHE A 96 -8.42 6.18 4.18
C PHE A 96 -7.16 5.32 4.32
N ALA A 97 -6.15 5.79 5.05
CA ALA A 97 -4.90 5.05 5.24
C ALA A 97 -5.15 3.69 5.91
N GLN A 98 -5.96 3.65 6.98
CA GLN A 98 -6.33 2.40 7.65
C GLN A 98 -7.06 1.44 6.73
N PHE A 99 -7.97 1.94 5.90
CA PHE A 99 -8.65 1.11 4.90
C PHE A 99 -7.66 0.48 3.93
N VAL A 100 -6.73 1.29 3.38
CA VAL A 100 -5.73 0.82 2.43
C VAL A 100 -4.86 -0.27 3.04
N LEU A 101 -4.32 -0.04 4.24
CA LEU A 101 -3.47 -1.01 4.93
C LEU A 101 -4.24 -2.31 5.25
N ALA A 102 -5.49 -2.21 5.70
CA ALA A 102 -6.32 -3.38 5.96
C ALA A 102 -6.67 -4.15 4.67
N HIS A 103 -6.92 -3.42 3.57
CA HIS A 103 -7.21 -4.02 2.27
C HIS A 103 -5.97 -4.74 1.72
N GLU A 104 -4.83 -4.07 1.70
CA GLU A 104 -3.57 -4.63 1.20
C GLU A 104 -3.13 -5.84 2.03
N ARG A 105 -3.26 -5.81 3.37
CA ARG A 105 -2.96 -6.97 4.22
C ARG A 105 -3.80 -8.20 3.83
N LYS A 106 -5.08 -8.01 3.49
CA LYS A 106 -5.94 -9.11 3.01
C LYS A 106 -5.50 -9.64 1.65
N MET A 107 -5.03 -8.76 0.77
CA MET A 107 -4.51 -9.15 -0.55
C MET A 107 -3.19 -9.91 -0.42
N ALA A 108 -2.28 -9.43 0.42
CA ALA A 108 -1.01 -10.08 0.76
C ALA A 108 -1.22 -11.49 1.32
N ASN A 109 -2.15 -11.68 2.27
CA ASN A 109 -2.45 -12.98 2.86
C ASN A 109 -3.10 -13.98 1.89
N ARG A 110 -3.65 -13.53 0.76
CA ARG A 110 -4.22 -14.42 -0.28
C ARG A 110 -3.16 -14.92 -1.27
N GLN A 111 -1.97 -14.35 -1.26
CA GLN A 111 -0.86 -14.70 -2.16
C GLN A 111 0.11 -15.73 -1.55
N VAL A 112 -0.19 -16.22 -0.34
CA VAL A 112 0.55 -17.27 0.37
C VAL A 112 -0.17 -18.61 0.21
#